data_AF-A0A955GNJ7-F1
#
_entry.id   AF-A0A955GNJ7-F1
#
_cell.length_a   1.000
_cell.length_b   1.000
_cell.length_c   1.000
_cell.angle_alpha   90.00
_cell.angle_beta   90.00
_cell.angle_gamma   90.00
#
_symmetry.space_group_name_H-M   'P 1'
#
loop_
_entity.id
_entity.type
_entity.pdbx_description
1 polymer ?
#
loop_
_entity_poly.entity_id
_entity_poly.type
_entity_poly.pdbx_seq_one_letter_code
_entity_poly.pdbx_strand_id
1 'polypeptide(L)'
;MYSGLVLTKYSGRVMGTHQKIDRVARKHLAEIIDNNDDFPSIKELLEFEGKNGPDGIKRKSPSYNEPWHFLNPLANDNSNFMKLLDTHYTGLVKHLKDGNHEACAFEASWLAHAIVDGLTPAHHYPYDEKLSEMLVDGKEGRNSIKTKLLFMGETKLKTLQNTYKAYGPRGLMTAHVAFEYGVALLIKPLGLPDARPVDTDFDELEQWGYRDYFMNRAKEVAVLDIYEQYLASGWTSKLSNRVRHSLLPVLVKSVTMLWYSAMKEAGKIK
;
A
#
# COMPACT_ATOMS: atom_id res chain seq x y z
N MET A 1 -11.28 -4.36 1.76
CA MET A 1 -11.35 -3.84 3.15
C MET A 1 -11.26 -2.33 3.11
N TYR A 2 -11.49 -1.64 4.23
CA TYR A 2 -11.75 -0.20 4.28
C TYR A 2 -10.47 0.62 4.08
N SER A 3 -10.22 1.00 2.82
CA SER A 3 -9.55 2.26 2.52
C SER A 3 -10.22 3.35 3.36
N GLY A 4 -9.43 4.03 4.20
CA GLY A 4 -9.94 4.88 5.27
C GLY A 4 -11.21 5.64 4.88
N LEU A 5 -12.32 5.32 5.55
CA LEU A 5 -13.66 5.91 5.40
C LEU A 5 -13.78 6.94 4.26
N VAL A 6 -13.85 6.45 3.01
CA VAL A 6 -14.15 7.27 1.84
C VAL A 6 -15.65 7.58 1.84
N LEU A 7 -16.08 8.40 2.80
CA LEU A 7 -17.44 8.90 2.95
C LEU A 7 -17.82 9.84 1.80
N THR A 8 -16.84 10.53 1.18
CA THR A 8 -17.05 11.41 0.01
C THR A 8 -15.84 11.41 -0.96
N LYS A 9 -16.01 11.94 -2.19
CA LYS A 9 -14.92 12.15 -3.18
C LYS A 9 -13.76 12.98 -2.60
N TYR A 10 -14.04 13.83 -1.61
CA TYR A 10 -13.09 14.76 -1.00
C TYR A 10 -12.41 14.17 0.26
N SER A 11 -13.11 13.35 1.05
CA SER A 11 -12.53 12.76 2.28
C SER A 11 -11.45 11.72 1.98
N GLY A 12 -11.63 10.92 0.92
CA GLY A 12 -10.62 9.97 0.44
C GLY A 12 -9.35 10.65 -0.08
N ARG A 13 -9.44 11.88 -0.60
CA ARG A 13 -8.28 12.63 -1.12
C ARG A 13 -7.37 13.21 -0.05
N VAL A 14 -7.85 13.39 1.18
CA VAL A 14 -7.14 14.16 2.23
C VAL A 14 -6.71 13.31 3.42
N MET A 15 -7.41 12.20 3.71
CA MET A 15 -7.26 11.49 4.99
C MET A 15 -6.63 10.10 4.91
N GLY A 16 -6.48 9.49 3.73
CA GLY A 16 -5.87 8.16 3.63
C GLY A 16 -4.35 8.19 3.69
N THR A 17 -3.77 7.10 4.20
CA THR A 17 -2.32 6.88 4.35
C THR A 17 -1.59 7.07 3.02
N HIS A 18 -2.10 6.45 1.96
CA HIS A 18 -1.56 6.52 0.61
C HIS A 18 -1.43 7.96 0.12
N GLN A 19 -2.50 8.74 0.16
CA GLN A 19 -2.49 10.11 -0.35
C GLN A 19 -1.51 11.01 0.43
N LYS A 20 -1.19 10.67 1.67
CA LYS A 20 -0.18 11.42 2.44
C LYS A 20 1.24 10.97 2.07
N ILE A 21 1.45 9.67 1.84
CA ILE A 21 2.72 9.13 1.33
C ILE A 21 3.01 9.73 -0.04
N ASP A 22 2.06 9.74 -0.97
CA ASP A 22 2.24 10.30 -2.32
C ASP A 22 2.65 11.77 -2.28
N ARG A 23 2.06 12.55 -1.37
CA ARG A 23 2.40 13.97 -1.19
C ARG A 23 3.86 14.15 -0.78
N VAL A 24 4.34 13.32 0.14
CA VAL A 24 5.73 13.41 0.62
C VAL A 24 6.67 12.86 -0.44
N ALA A 25 6.35 11.70 -1.04
CA ALA A 25 7.16 11.10 -2.09
C ALA A 25 7.29 12.02 -3.31
N ARG A 26 6.19 12.66 -3.74
CA ARG A 26 6.20 13.59 -4.88
C ARG A 26 7.01 14.85 -4.58
N LYS A 27 7.01 15.30 -3.32
CA LYS A 27 7.86 16.40 -2.86
C LYS A 27 9.33 15.99 -2.91
N HIS A 28 9.69 14.84 -2.35
CA HIS A 28 11.07 14.35 -2.35
C HIS A 28 11.57 14.06 -3.77
N LEU A 29 10.72 13.53 -4.65
CA LEU A 29 11.04 13.37 -6.07
C LEU A 29 11.39 14.71 -6.71
N ALA A 30 10.62 15.77 -6.45
CA ALA A 30 10.90 17.12 -6.96
C ALA A 30 12.24 17.70 -6.46
N GLU A 31 12.73 17.24 -5.31
CA GLU A 31 14.01 17.67 -4.73
C GLU A 31 15.22 16.97 -5.39
N ILE A 32 15.02 15.84 -6.10
CA ILE A 32 16.10 15.01 -6.67
C ILE A 32 16.11 14.94 -8.20
N ILE A 33 15.17 15.61 -8.89
CA ILE A 33 15.10 15.64 -10.36
C ILE A 33 15.33 17.06 -10.89
N ASP A 34 15.97 17.16 -12.07
CA ASP A 34 16.27 18.45 -12.69
C ASP A 34 15.03 19.14 -13.27
N ASN A 35 14.12 18.39 -13.90
CA ASN A 35 12.89 18.92 -14.50
C ASN A 35 11.65 18.32 -13.84
N ASN A 36 10.97 19.14 -13.06
CA ASN A 36 9.79 18.74 -12.32
C ASN A 36 8.52 18.58 -13.19
N ASP A 37 8.53 19.15 -14.40
CA ASP A 37 7.38 19.15 -15.31
C ASP A 37 7.25 17.85 -16.11
N ASP A 38 8.30 17.01 -16.16
CA ASP A 38 8.29 15.71 -16.82
C ASP A 38 7.54 14.62 -16.02
N PHE A 39 7.03 14.93 -14.83
CA PHE A 39 6.31 14.00 -13.98
C PHE A 39 4.98 14.58 -13.48
N PRO A 40 3.88 13.79 -13.41
CA PRO A 40 2.58 14.26 -12.97
C PRO A 40 2.62 15.03 -11.64
N SER A 41 1.83 16.10 -11.55
CA SER A 41 1.65 16.84 -10.31
C SER A 41 0.94 15.99 -9.25
N ILE A 42 1.13 16.34 -7.98
CA ILE A 42 0.42 15.66 -6.89
C ILE A 42 -1.11 15.73 -7.03
N LYS A 43 -1.65 16.78 -7.67
CA LYS A 43 -3.09 16.91 -7.90
C LYS A 43 -3.59 15.85 -8.89
N GLU A 44 -2.80 15.55 -9.92
CA GLU A 44 -3.12 14.54 -10.94
C GLU A 44 -3.01 13.13 -10.36
N LEU A 45 -1.95 12.84 -9.59
CA LEU A 45 -1.80 11.55 -8.89
C LEU A 45 -3.00 11.25 -7.97
N LEU A 46 -3.38 12.22 -7.15
CA LEU A 46 -4.50 12.06 -6.21
C LEU A 46 -5.89 11.95 -6.88
N GLU A 47 -6.00 12.20 -8.18
CA GLU A 47 -7.22 11.89 -8.93
C GLU A 47 -7.43 10.38 -9.02
N PHE A 48 -6.34 9.59 -9.12
CA PHE A 48 -6.34 8.14 -9.31
C PHE A 48 -6.08 7.34 -8.03
N GLU A 49 -5.52 7.89 -6.96
CA GLU A 49 -5.25 7.12 -5.72
C GLU A 49 -6.51 6.61 -4.98
N GLY A 50 -7.67 7.24 -5.21
CA GLY A 50 -8.91 6.94 -4.49
C GLY A 50 -9.99 6.25 -5.34
N LYS A 51 -11.16 6.88 -5.42
CA LYS A 51 -12.37 6.35 -6.08
C LYS A 51 -12.20 6.02 -7.58
N ASN A 52 -11.18 6.60 -8.23
CA ASN A 52 -10.90 6.38 -9.65
C ASN A 52 -9.75 5.41 -9.92
N GLY A 53 -9.11 4.84 -8.90
CA GLY A 53 -8.08 3.82 -9.07
C GLY A 53 -8.31 2.60 -8.16
N PRO A 54 -7.26 2.03 -7.54
CA PRO A 54 -7.30 0.68 -6.96
C PRO A 54 -8.45 0.44 -5.99
N ASP A 55 -8.65 1.38 -5.05
CA ASP A 55 -9.71 1.29 -4.04
C ASP A 55 -11.12 1.53 -4.61
N GLY A 56 -11.20 2.23 -5.74
CA GLY A 56 -12.43 2.37 -6.51
C GLY A 56 -12.90 1.04 -7.10
N ILE A 57 -11.99 0.21 -7.61
CA ILE A 57 -12.31 -1.10 -8.18
C ILE A 57 -12.80 -2.06 -7.08
N LYS A 58 -12.14 -2.08 -5.91
CA LYS A 58 -12.55 -2.88 -4.74
C LYS A 58 -14.00 -2.62 -4.30
N ARG A 59 -14.51 -1.40 -4.52
CA ARG A 59 -15.91 -1.03 -4.24
C ARG A 59 -16.86 -1.31 -5.41
N LYS A 60 -16.40 -1.13 -6.65
CA LYS A 60 -17.22 -1.24 -7.87
C LYS A 60 -17.38 -2.68 -8.35
N SER A 61 -16.41 -3.55 -8.10
CA SER A 61 -16.41 -4.95 -8.55
C SER A 61 -15.95 -5.89 -7.42
N PRO A 62 -16.80 -6.14 -6.41
CA PRO A 62 -16.45 -7.00 -5.30
C PRO A 62 -16.09 -8.41 -5.79
N SER A 63 -14.89 -8.89 -5.46
CA SER A 63 -14.38 -10.23 -5.79
C SER A 63 -14.16 -10.51 -7.29
N TYR A 64 -14.18 -9.46 -8.13
CA TYR A 64 -13.84 -9.53 -9.55
C TYR A 64 -12.78 -8.47 -9.87
N ASN A 65 -11.58 -8.91 -10.28
CA ASN A 65 -10.41 -8.05 -10.56
C ASN A 65 -10.00 -7.13 -9.38
N GLU A 66 -10.25 -7.53 -8.13
CA GLU A 66 -9.69 -6.82 -6.98
C GLU A 66 -8.16 -6.99 -7.00
N PRO A 67 -7.38 -5.90 -7.03
CA PRO A 67 -5.93 -6.02 -6.97
C PRO A 67 -5.51 -6.73 -5.69
N TRP A 68 -4.70 -7.77 -5.87
CA TRP A 68 -4.12 -8.55 -4.79
C TRP A 68 -3.13 -7.65 -4.03
N HIS A 69 -3.40 -7.38 -2.75
CA HIS A 69 -2.63 -6.43 -1.94
C HIS A 69 -1.85 -7.09 -0.80
N PHE A 70 -1.96 -8.42 -0.63
CA PHE A 70 -1.14 -9.16 0.33
C PHE A 70 0.15 -9.62 -0.33
N LEU A 71 1.27 -9.37 0.34
CA LEU A 71 2.60 -9.81 -0.05
C LEU A 71 3.17 -10.58 1.12
N ASN A 72 3.70 -11.79 0.92
CA ASN A 72 4.52 -12.43 1.93
C ASN A 72 5.99 -12.28 1.50
N PRO A 73 6.74 -11.29 2.05
CA PRO A 73 8.10 -11.00 1.57
C PRO A 73 9.08 -12.15 1.79
N LEU A 74 8.73 -13.10 2.67
CA LEU A 74 9.53 -14.26 3.03
C LEU A 74 9.09 -15.53 2.29
N ALA A 75 8.02 -15.48 1.49
CA ALA A 75 7.60 -16.60 0.64
C ALA A 75 8.52 -16.76 -0.57
N ASN A 76 8.62 -18.00 -1.05
CA ASN A 76 9.41 -18.34 -2.25
C ASN A 76 8.78 -17.82 -3.55
N ASP A 77 7.46 -17.58 -3.56
CA ASP A 77 6.73 -17.10 -4.73
C ASP A 77 5.92 -15.85 -4.40
N ASN A 78 6.28 -14.75 -5.05
CA ASN A 78 5.58 -13.47 -5.01
C ASN A 78 5.17 -13.02 -6.43
N SER A 79 5.10 -13.94 -7.39
CA SER A 79 4.90 -13.67 -8.83
C SER A 79 3.65 -12.82 -9.12
N ASN A 80 2.54 -13.08 -8.44
CA ASN A 80 1.30 -12.33 -8.63
C ASN A 80 1.45 -10.84 -8.25
N PHE A 81 2.07 -10.57 -7.10
CA PHE A 81 2.33 -9.19 -6.68
C PHE A 81 3.35 -8.53 -7.59
N MET A 82 4.42 -9.25 -7.95
CA MET A 82 5.43 -8.72 -8.86
C MET A 82 4.86 -8.38 -10.23
N LYS A 83 3.92 -9.18 -10.76
CA LYS A 83 3.22 -8.87 -12.01
C LYS A 83 2.43 -7.55 -11.93
N LEU A 84 1.80 -7.26 -10.79
CA LEU A 84 1.11 -5.99 -10.57
C LEU A 84 2.10 -4.82 -10.57
N LEU A 85 3.20 -4.98 -9.82
CA LEU A 85 4.29 -3.99 -9.76
C LEU A 85 4.86 -3.71 -11.17
N ASP A 86 5.20 -4.77 -11.91
CA ASP A 86 5.77 -4.69 -13.26
C ASP A 86 4.80 -4.01 -14.24
N THR A 87 3.51 -4.32 -14.15
CA THR A 87 2.48 -3.75 -15.05
C THR A 87 2.48 -2.23 -14.94
N HIS A 88 2.41 -1.71 -13.72
CA HIS A 88 2.33 -0.26 -13.52
C HIS A 88 3.68 0.44 -13.67
N TYR A 89 4.78 -0.21 -13.31
CA TYR A 89 6.12 0.32 -13.56
C TYR A 89 6.40 0.47 -15.06
N THR A 90 6.18 -0.59 -15.85
CA THR A 90 6.42 -0.55 -17.30
C THR A 90 5.43 0.34 -18.04
N GLY A 91 4.17 0.39 -17.59
CA GLY A 91 3.17 1.34 -18.07
C GLY A 91 3.61 2.80 -17.84
N LEU A 92 4.11 3.11 -16.64
CA LEU A 92 4.62 4.43 -16.31
C LEU A 92 5.81 4.81 -17.21
N VAL A 93 6.81 3.94 -17.35
CA VAL A 93 7.97 4.17 -18.25
C VAL A 93 7.51 4.46 -19.67
N LYS A 94 6.57 3.66 -20.19
CA LYS A 94 6.02 3.85 -21.54
C LYS A 94 5.36 5.22 -21.68
N HIS A 95 4.46 5.57 -20.77
CA HIS A 95 3.70 6.82 -20.88
C HIS A 95 4.55 8.07 -20.63
N LEU A 96 5.63 7.95 -19.85
CA LEU A 96 6.63 9.01 -19.70
C LEU A 96 7.35 9.27 -21.03
N LYS A 97 7.72 8.21 -21.77
CA LYS A 97 8.31 8.34 -23.12
C LYS A 97 7.34 8.97 -24.10
N ASP A 98 6.06 8.61 -24.02
CA ASP A 98 5.00 9.12 -24.90
C ASP A 98 4.55 10.55 -24.54
N GLY A 99 4.96 11.09 -23.37
CA GLY A 99 4.52 12.40 -22.88
C GLY A 99 3.03 12.44 -22.48
N ASN A 100 2.40 11.29 -22.22
CA ASN A 100 0.99 11.22 -21.84
C ASN A 100 0.83 11.41 -20.32
N HIS A 101 0.63 12.66 -19.88
CA HIS A 101 0.52 12.99 -18.45
C HIS A 101 -0.63 12.30 -17.71
N GLU A 102 -1.79 12.14 -18.33
CA GLU A 102 -2.94 11.50 -17.68
C GLU A 102 -2.65 10.00 -17.42
N ALA A 103 -2.11 9.32 -18.44
CA ALA A 103 -1.72 7.91 -18.30
C ALA A 103 -0.54 7.75 -17.33
N CYS A 104 0.44 8.66 -17.34
CA CYS A 104 1.50 8.69 -16.33
C CYS A 104 0.92 8.82 -14.91
N ALA A 105 -0.04 9.72 -14.72
CA ALA A 105 -0.67 9.94 -13.41
C ALA A 105 -1.41 8.68 -12.94
N PHE A 106 -2.11 8.01 -13.85
CA PHE A 106 -2.75 6.73 -13.57
C PHE A 106 -1.72 5.67 -13.12
N GLU A 107 -0.71 5.40 -13.95
CA GLU A 107 0.27 4.34 -13.67
C GLU A 107 1.10 4.64 -12.42
N ALA A 108 1.52 5.90 -12.23
CA ALA A 108 2.27 6.31 -11.04
C ALA A 108 1.47 6.15 -9.74
N SER A 109 0.17 6.44 -9.75
CA SER A 109 -0.70 6.27 -8.58
C SER A 109 -0.92 4.79 -8.28
N TRP A 110 -1.21 3.98 -9.30
CA TRP A 110 -1.35 2.53 -9.11
C TRP A 110 -0.06 1.86 -8.63
N LEU A 111 1.09 2.30 -9.14
CA LEU A 111 2.40 1.85 -8.68
C LEU A 111 2.63 2.22 -7.21
N ALA A 112 2.38 3.47 -6.82
CA ALA A 112 2.52 3.92 -5.44
C ALA A 112 1.60 3.16 -4.50
N HIS A 113 0.34 2.95 -4.90
CA HIS A 113 -0.62 2.14 -4.15
C HIS A 113 -0.11 0.73 -3.92
N ALA A 114 0.34 0.06 -4.98
CA ALA A 114 0.89 -1.29 -4.89
C ALA A 114 2.10 -1.33 -3.94
N ILE A 115 3.03 -0.38 -4.06
CA ILE A 115 4.21 -0.30 -3.18
C ILE A 115 3.79 -0.12 -1.72
N VAL A 116 2.89 0.82 -1.42
CA VAL A 116 2.43 1.08 -0.04
C VAL A 116 1.70 -0.13 0.52
N ASP A 117 0.82 -0.76 -0.26
CA ASP A 117 0.14 -1.99 0.15
C ASP A 117 1.16 -3.10 0.43
N GLY A 118 2.09 -3.33 -0.49
CA GLY A 118 3.12 -4.37 -0.38
C GLY A 118 4.17 -4.10 0.69
N LEU A 119 4.26 -2.88 1.23
CA LEU A 119 5.13 -2.53 2.36
C LEU A 119 4.34 -2.30 3.66
N THR A 120 3.03 -2.51 3.67
CA THR A 120 2.23 -2.37 4.89
C THR A 120 2.34 -3.66 5.73
N PRO A 121 2.85 -3.62 6.97
CA PRO A 121 3.05 -4.82 7.79
C PRO A 121 1.79 -5.68 7.96
N ALA A 122 0.61 -5.05 8.07
CA ALA A 122 -0.66 -5.76 8.16
C ALA A 122 -1.02 -6.57 6.90
N HIS A 123 -0.38 -6.28 5.76
CA HIS A 123 -0.50 -7.02 4.49
C HIS A 123 0.54 -8.13 4.34
N HIS A 124 1.53 -8.21 5.24
CA HIS A 124 2.46 -9.33 5.33
C HIS A 124 1.93 -10.46 6.22
N TYR A 125 1.02 -10.10 7.14
CA TYR A 125 0.36 -11.04 8.01
C TYR A 125 -0.48 -12.05 7.19
N PRO A 126 -0.55 -13.34 7.59
CA PRO A 126 -1.28 -14.40 6.89
C PRO A 126 -2.81 -14.23 7.02
N TYR A 127 -3.32 -13.15 6.48
CA TYR A 127 -4.70 -12.73 6.58
C TYR A 127 -5.64 -13.71 5.86
N ASP A 128 -5.22 -14.21 4.69
CA ASP A 128 -5.99 -15.18 3.91
C ASP A 128 -6.09 -16.54 4.62
N GLU A 129 -5.02 -16.98 5.30
CA GLU A 129 -5.06 -18.20 6.12
C GLU A 129 -6.02 -18.02 7.29
N LYS A 130 -5.94 -16.89 8.00
CA LYS A 130 -6.82 -16.58 9.14
C LYS A 130 -8.27 -16.42 8.71
N LEU A 131 -8.55 -15.87 7.53
CA LEU A 131 -9.89 -15.85 6.96
C LEU A 131 -10.39 -17.25 6.65
N SER A 132 -9.55 -18.08 6.04
CA SER A 132 -9.91 -19.45 5.65
C SER A 132 -10.17 -20.34 6.87
N GLU A 133 -9.43 -20.17 7.96
CA GLU A 133 -9.69 -20.83 9.26
C GLU A 133 -11.05 -20.44 9.86
N MET A 134 -11.58 -19.25 9.54
CA MET A 134 -12.82 -18.73 10.10
C MET A 134 -14.07 -19.00 9.26
N LEU A 135 -13.95 -19.33 7.97
CA LEU A 135 -15.07 -19.36 7.04
C LEU A 135 -15.27 -20.77 6.48
N VAL A 136 -16.54 -21.22 6.42
CA VAL A 136 -16.88 -22.56 5.88
C VAL A 136 -16.42 -22.73 4.43
N ASP A 137 -16.60 -21.68 3.61
CA ASP A 137 -16.25 -21.67 2.19
C ASP A 137 -14.97 -20.85 1.91
N GLY A 138 -14.16 -20.62 2.95
CA GLY A 138 -12.97 -19.78 2.87
C GLY A 138 -13.22 -18.38 2.28
N LYS A 139 -12.25 -17.86 1.54
CA LYS A 139 -12.33 -16.56 0.86
C LYS A 139 -13.29 -16.58 -0.33
N GLU A 140 -13.43 -17.71 -1.01
CA GLU A 140 -14.24 -17.85 -2.24
C GLU A 140 -15.74 -17.68 -1.97
N GLY A 141 -16.23 -18.03 -0.77
CA GLY A 141 -17.61 -17.77 -0.35
C GLY A 141 -17.96 -16.29 -0.13
N ARG A 142 -16.99 -15.36 -0.18
CA ARG A 142 -17.19 -13.92 0.07
C ARG A 142 -17.51 -13.13 -1.20
N ASN A 143 -18.50 -13.60 -1.96
CA ASN A 143 -18.90 -13.05 -3.26
C ASN A 143 -19.96 -11.94 -3.23
N SER A 144 -20.49 -11.57 -2.05
CA SER A 144 -21.53 -10.55 -1.92
C SER A 144 -21.24 -9.60 -0.76
N ILE A 145 -21.88 -8.43 -0.74
CA ILE A 145 -21.75 -7.46 0.37
C ILE A 145 -22.15 -8.13 1.70
N LYS A 146 -23.22 -8.95 1.69
CA LYS A 146 -23.68 -9.67 2.87
C LYS A 146 -22.65 -10.68 3.39
N THR A 147 -22.07 -11.48 2.49
CA THR A 147 -21.06 -12.49 2.85
C THR A 147 -19.69 -11.88 3.17
N LYS A 148 -19.46 -10.62 2.78
CA LYS A 148 -18.32 -9.82 3.27
C LYS A 148 -18.56 -9.25 4.68
N LEU A 149 -19.80 -8.91 5.04
CA LEU A 149 -20.12 -8.39 6.37
C LEU A 149 -20.23 -9.50 7.42
N LEU A 150 -20.83 -10.64 7.08
CA LEU A 150 -21.03 -11.75 8.01
C LEU A 150 -20.00 -12.86 7.79
N PHE A 151 -19.39 -13.34 8.86
CA PHE A 151 -18.41 -14.43 8.81
C PHE A 151 -19.13 -15.76 9.02
N MET A 152 -19.64 -16.32 7.93
CA MET A 152 -20.49 -17.52 7.95
C MET A 152 -19.72 -18.73 8.50
N GLY A 153 -20.33 -19.37 9.50
CA GLY A 153 -19.92 -20.65 10.08
C GLY A 153 -20.97 -21.72 9.80
N GLU A 154 -20.63 -23.00 10.04
CA GLU A 154 -21.52 -24.15 9.76
C GLU A 154 -22.84 -24.06 10.54
N THR A 155 -22.86 -23.34 11.66
CA THR A 155 -24.04 -23.10 12.48
C THR A 155 -24.23 -21.61 12.76
N LYS A 156 -25.43 -21.23 13.21
CA LYS A 156 -25.72 -19.84 13.64
C LYS A 156 -24.81 -19.40 14.79
N LEU A 157 -24.56 -20.30 15.76
CA LEU A 157 -23.64 -20.03 16.87
C LEU A 157 -22.21 -19.81 16.36
N LYS A 158 -21.74 -20.67 15.45
CA LYS A 158 -20.41 -20.54 14.84
C LYS A 158 -20.28 -19.24 14.03
N THR A 159 -21.32 -18.86 13.29
CA THR A 159 -21.37 -17.58 12.57
C THR A 159 -21.23 -16.39 13.52
N LEU A 160 -21.92 -16.41 14.68
CA LEU A 160 -21.77 -15.37 15.69
C LEU A 160 -20.35 -15.33 16.26
N GLN A 161 -19.78 -16.49 16.61
CA GLN A 161 -18.41 -16.60 17.10
C GLN A 161 -17.37 -16.09 16.08
N ASN A 162 -17.50 -16.47 14.81
CA ASN A 162 -16.60 -16.04 13.74
C ASN A 162 -16.72 -14.54 13.48
N THR A 163 -17.95 -14.00 13.50
CA THR A 163 -18.19 -12.57 13.36
C THR A 163 -17.60 -11.79 14.55
N TYR A 164 -17.68 -12.34 15.76
CA TYR A 164 -16.99 -11.76 16.92
C TYR A 164 -15.47 -11.85 16.80
N LYS A 165 -14.90 -12.95 16.30
CA LYS A 165 -13.45 -13.05 16.00
C LYS A 165 -12.99 -12.06 14.92
N ALA A 166 -13.88 -11.69 13.99
CA ALA A 166 -13.58 -10.70 12.97
C ALA A 166 -13.65 -9.26 13.51
N TYR A 167 -14.71 -8.91 14.25
CA TYR A 167 -15.02 -7.51 14.59
C TYR A 167 -14.95 -7.16 16.07
N GLY A 168 -14.84 -8.15 16.96
CA GLY A 168 -14.71 -7.92 18.39
C GLY A 168 -13.43 -7.18 18.77
N PRO A 169 -13.20 -6.89 20.06
CA PRO A 169 -11.95 -6.32 20.53
C PRO A 169 -10.77 -7.18 20.08
N ARG A 170 -9.80 -6.58 19.36
CA ARG A 170 -8.66 -7.28 18.72
C ARG A 170 -9.06 -8.32 17.67
N GLY A 171 -10.29 -8.25 17.15
CA GLY A 171 -10.71 -9.08 16.03
C GLY A 171 -9.93 -8.74 14.77
N LEU A 172 -9.85 -9.70 13.84
CA LEU A 172 -8.99 -9.61 12.65
C LEU A 172 -9.21 -8.32 11.83
N MET A 173 -10.47 -7.98 11.55
CA MET A 173 -10.85 -6.78 10.80
C MET A 173 -10.59 -5.51 11.61
N THR A 174 -10.97 -5.53 12.89
CA THR A 174 -10.86 -4.38 13.78
C THR A 174 -9.40 -4.00 14.01
N ALA A 175 -8.53 -4.98 14.26
CA ALA A 175 -7.11 -4.78 14.44
C ALA A 175 -6.46 -4.20 13.17
N HIS A 176 -6.75 -4.80 12.02
CA HIS A 176 -6.22 -4.34 10.73
C HIS A 176 -6.59 -2.87 10.45
N VAL A 177 -7.88 -2.52 10.53
CA VAL A 177 -8.35 -1.14 10.28
C VAL A 177 -7.79 -0.15 11.31
N ALA A 178 -7.73 -0.55 12.57
CA ALA A 178 -7.18 0.31 13.63
C ALA A 178 -5.66 0.50 13.50
N PHE A 179 -4.94 -0.47 12.94
CA PHE A 179 -3.54 -0.31 12.57
C PHE A 179 -3.38 0.71 11.43
N GLU A 180 -4.07 0.51 10.31
CA GLU A 180 -3.96 1.43 9.16
C GLU A 180 -4.33 2.87 9.54
N TYR A 181 -5.38 3.04 10.34
CA TYR A 181 -5.80 4.36 10.82
C TYR A 181 -4.78 4.99 11.77
N GLY A 182 -4.16 4.19 12.65
CA GLY A 182 -3.09 4.68 13.51
C GLY A 182 -1.87 5.15 12.72
N VAL A 183 -1.45 4.41 11.70
CA VAL A 183 -0.40 4.85 10.76
C VAL A 183 -0.81 6.16 10.08
N ALA A 184 -2.06 6.27 9.60
CA ALA A 184 -2.57 7.48 8.97
C ALA A 184 -2.48 8.72 9.88
N LEU A 185 -2.76 8.56 11.18
CA LEU A 185 -2.68 9.64 12.17
C LEU A 185 -1.24 10.09 12.42
N LEU A 186 -0.28 9.15 12.39
CA LEU A 186 1.14 9.45 12.62
C LEU A 186 1.79 10.24 11.47
N ILE A 187 1.17 10.26 10.29
CA ILE A 187 1.74 10.89 9.08
C ILE A 187 1.61 12.44 9.07
N LYS A 188 0.97 13.14 10.02
CA LYS A 188 0.73 14.61 9.90
C LYS A 188 1.53 15.50 10.89
N PRO A 189 2.12 16.66 10.46
CA PRO A 189 2.77 16.98 9.16
C PRO A 189 4.23 17.54 9.36
N LEU A 190 5.19 17.70 8.41
CA LEU A 190 5.16 18.33 7.08
C LEU A 190 6.38 17.95 6.17
N GLY A 191 7.19 16.93 6.50
CA GLY A 191 8.42 16.71 5.73
C GLY A 191 8.99 15.30 5.68
N LEU A 192 8.87 14.51 6.76
CA LEU A 192 9.58 13.22 6.90
C LEU A 192 11.02 13.31 6.31
N PRO A 193 11.90 14.13 6.90
CA PRO A 193 13.24 14.35 6.35
C PRO A 193 14.04 13.04 6.27
N ASP A 194 13.85 12.14 7.23
CA ASP A 194 14.43 10.78 7.25
C ASP A 194 13.99 9.93 6.04
N ALA A 195 12.93 10.33 5.33
CA ALA A 195 12.42 9.64 4.15
C ALA A 195 13.00 10.17 2.83
N ARG A 196 13.87 11.18 2.86
CA ARG A 196 14.56 11.66 1.67
C ARG A 196 15.51 10.56 1.14
N PRO A 197 15.55 10.33 -0.17
CA PRO A 197 16.56 9.48 -0.76
C PRO A 197 17.98 9.96 -0.41
N VAL A 198 18.87 9.00 -0.17
CA VAL A 198 20.31 9.18 0.03
C VAL A 198 21.08 8.36 -1.00
N ASP A 199 22.37 8.63 -1.18
CA ASP A 199 23.22 8.01 -2.21
C ASP A 199 23.10 6.48 -2.26
N THR A 200 23.06 5.82 -1.10
CA THR A 200 22.92 4.35 -1.01
C THR A 200 21.63 3.84 -1.65
N ASP A 201 20.54 4.62 -1.62
CA ASP A 201 19.29 4.19 -2.23
C ASP A 201 19.39 4.17 -3.77
N PHE A 202 20.14 5.12 -4.35
CA PHE A 202 20.41 5.17 -5.78
C PHE A 202 21.34 4.03 -6.19
N ASP A 203 22.40 3.79 -5.43
CA ASP A 203 23.35 2.70 -5.66
C ASP A 203 22.66 1.33 -5.63
N GLU A 204 21.82 1.08 -4.61
CA GLU A 204 21.07 -0.17 -4.48
C GLU A 204 20.06 -0.35 -5.62
N LEU A 205 19.36 0.73 -6.01
CA LEU A 205 18.41 0.68 -7.12
C LEU A 205 19.11 0.39 -8.45
N GLU A 206 20.28 0.98 -8.69
CA GLU A 206 21.08 0.73 -9.90
C GLU A 206 21.67 -0.68 -9.91
N GLN A 207 22.14 -1.16 -8.76
CA GLN A 207 22.74 -2.48 -8.64
C GLN A 207 21.72 -3.61 -8.77
N TRP A 208 20.55 -3.48 -8.15
CA TRP A 208 19.56 -4.56 -8.04
C TRP A 208 18.39 -4.42 -9.01
N GLY A 209 18.13 -3.21 -9.51
CA GLY A 209 16.92 -2.89 -10.26
C GLY A 209 15.67 -2.77 -9.37
N TYR A 210 14.59 -2.22 -9.94
CA TYR A 210 13.40 -1.85 -9.18
C TYR A 210 12.71 -3.02 -8.46
N ARG A 211 12.74 -4.23 -9.06
CA ARG A 211 12.09 -5.43 -8.51
C ARG A 211 12.74 -5.89 -7.21
N ASP A 212 14.05 -6.06 -7.24
CA ASP A 212 14.81 -6.57 -6.10
C ASP A 212 14.97 -5.47 -5.04
N TYR A 213 15.12 -4.20 -5.45
CA TYR A 213 15.03 -3.07 -4.55
C TYR A 213 13.72 -3.09 -3.73
N PHE A 214 12.57 -3.19 -4.41
CA PHE A 214 11.28 -3.28 -3.73
C PHE A 214 11.19 -4.50 -2.80
N MET A 215 11.58 -5.69 -3.27
CA MET A 215 11.49 -6.91 -2.46
C MET A 215 12.42 -6.88 -1.24
N ASN A 216 13.59 -6.26 -1.33
CA ASN A 216 14.48 -6.08 -0.20
C ASN A 216 13.87 -5.15 0.85
N ARG A 217 13.27 -4.02 0.44
CA ARG A 217 12.50 -3.15 1.34
C ARG A 217 11.31 -3.87 1.98
N ALA A 218 10.62 -4.73 1.25
CA ALA A 218 9.52 -5.53 1.79
C ALA A 218 9.99 -6.52 2.86
N LYS A 219 11.14 -7.19 2.65
CA LYS A 219 11.76 -8.08 3.64
C LYS A 219 12.22 -7.32 4.88
N GLU A 220 12.83 -6.15 4.71
CA GLU A 220 13.22 -5.27 5.81
C GLU A 220 12.03 -4.89 6.68
N VAL A 221 10.89 -4.53 6.05
CA VAL A 221 9.67 -4.22 6.80
C VAL A 221 9.14 -5.44 7.54
N ALA A 222 9.14 -6.62 6.90
CA ALA A 222 8.65 -7.85 7.53
C ALA A 222 9.41 -8.17 8.83
N VAL A 223 10.74 -8.01 8.85
CA VAL A 223 11.56 -8.30 10.04
C VAL A 223 11.46 -7.22 11.14
N LEU A 224 10.72 -6.13 10.94
CA LEU A 224 10.47 -5.16 12.00
C LEU A 224 9.42 -5.65 13.02
N ASP A 225 8.63 -6.67 12.68
CA ASP A 225 7.55 -7.24 13.52
C ASP A 225 6.55 -6.18 14.02
N ILE A 226 6.34 -5.11 13.24
CA ILE A 226 5.53 -3.95 13.64
C ILE A 226 4.08 -4.36 13.91
N TYR A 227 3.53 -5.22 13.04
CA TYR A 227 2.14 -5.64 13.17
C TYR A 227 1.95 -6.64 14.31
N GLU A 228 2.89 -7.55 14.52
CA GLU A 228 2.91 -8.53 15.61
C GLU A 228 2.95 -7.81 16.96
N GLN A 229 3.80 -6.79 17.10
CA GLN A 229 3.84 -5.94 18.29
C GLN A 229 2.53 -5.18 18.49
N TYR A 230 1.93 -4.69 17.41
CA TYR A 230 0.61 -4.06 17.46
C TYR A 230 -0.48 -5.04 17.92
N LEU A 231 -0.50 -6.27 17.41
CA LEU A 231 -1.46 -7.28 17.84
C LEU A 231 -1.28 -7.65 19.32
N ALA A 232 -0.04 -7.70 19.81
CA ALA A 232 0.27 -8.01 21.19
C ALA A 232 -0.13 -6.90 22.18
N SER A 233 0.20 -5.64 21.84
CA SER A 233 0.16 -4.52 22.81
C SER A 233 -0.74 -3.34 22.39
N GLY A 234 -1.30 -3.37 21.19
CA GLY A 234 -1.99 -2.23 20.59
C GLY A 234 -1.04 -1.07 20.25
N TRP A 235 -1.61 0.13 20.07
CA TRP A 235 -0.85 1.34 19.87
C TRP A 235 -0.16 1.80 21.16
N THR A 236 1.17 1.85 21.14
CA THR A 236 2.00 2.36 22.23
C THR A 236 2.93 3.46 21.70
N SER A 237 3.41 4.36 22.55
CA SER A 237 4.37 5.39 22.14
C SER A 237 5.64 4.79 21.51
N LYS A 238 6.11 3.65 22.03
CA LYS A 238 7.24 2.91 21.45
C LYS A 238 6.96 2.44 20.02
N LEU A 239 5.79 1.83 19.80
CA LEU A 239 5.39 1.38 18.47
C LEU A 239 5.20 2.57 17.51
N SER A 240 4.56 3.65 17.97
CA SER A 240 4.38 4.86 17.17
C SER A 240 5.70 5.48 16.74
N ASN A 241 6.70 5.53 17.61
CA ASN A 241 8.05 6.00 17.26
C ASN A 241 8.72 5.10 16.22
N ARG A 242 8.62 3.78 16.37
CA ARG A 242 9.15 2.84 15.37
C ARG A 242 8.47 3.00 14.02
N VAL A 243 7.15 3.16 13.99
CA VAL A 243 6.42 3.43 12.74
C VAL A 243 6.94 4.73 12.11
N ARG A 244 7.11 5.79 12.90
CA ARG A 244 7.54 7.10 12.40
C ARG A 244 8.95 7.11 11.83
N HIS A 245 9.89 6.42 12.46
CA HIS A 245 11.32 6.51 12.12
C HIS A 245 11.87 5.29 11.37
N SER A 246 11.11 4.20 11.28
CA SER A 246 11.55 2.99 10.55
C SER A 246 10.60 2.65 9.41
N LEU A 247 9.29 2.60 9.64
CA LEU A 247 8.33 2.19 8.60
C LEU A 247 8.02 3.30 7.59
N LEU A 248 7.62 4.48 8.06
CA LEU A 248 7.22 5.60 7.19
C LEU A 248 8.34 6.05 6.24
N PRO A 249 9.62 6.13 6.67
CA PRO A 249 10.70 6.45 5.75
C PRO A 249 10.84 5.43 4.61
N VAL A 250 10.79 4.14 4.91
CA VAL A 250 10.89 3.07 3.91
C VAL A 250 9.74 3.12 2.91
N LEU A 251 8.51 3.38 3.35
CA LEU A 251 7.33 3.53 2.49
C LEU A 251 7.51 4.68 1.49
N VAL A 252 7.76 5.89 2.00
CA VAL A 252 7.89 7.10 1.17
C VAL A 252 9.08 7.00 0.23
N LYS A 253 10.22 6.52 0.73
CA LYS A 253 11.44 6.37 -0.06
C LYS A 253 11.25 5.35 -1.17
N SER A 254 10.62 4.21 -0.90
CA SER A 254 10.33 3.20 -1.94
C SER A 254 9.48 3.75 -3.07
N VAL A 255 8.42 4.51 -2.76
CA VAL A 255 7.60 5.19 -3.79
C VAL A 255 8.44 6.19 -4.58
N THR A 256 9.22 7.02 -3.89
CA THR A 256 10.08 8.04 -4.51
C THR A 256 11.09 7.40 -5.47
N MET A 257 11.78 6.35 -5.03
CA MET A 257 12.83 5.68 -5.80
C MET A 257 12.28 4.92 -7.01
N LEU A 258 11.10 4.29 -6.91
CA LEU A 258 10.51 3.60 -8.05
C LEU A 258 9.96 4.57 -9.10
N TRP A 259 9.43 5.73 -8.69
CA TRP A 259 9.11 6.81 -9.64
C TRP A 259 10.37 7.39 -10.30
N TYR A 260 11.42 7.64 -9.51
CA TYR A 260 12.73 8.08 -10.03
C TYR A 260 13.29 7.08 -11.06
N SER A 261 13.29 5.79 -10.72
CA SER A 261 13.72 4.70 -11.61
C SER A 261 12.97 4.74 -12.94
N ALA A 262 11.64 4.87 -12.90
CA ALA A 262 10.82 4.93 -14.10
C ALA A 262 11.14 6.17 -14.96
N MET A 263 11.41 7.32 -14.34
CA MET A 263 11.85 8.53 -15.05
C MET A 263 13.24 8.35 -15.70
N LYS A 264 14.19 7.73 -15.00
CA LYS A 264 15.53 7.44 -15.52
C LYS A 264 15.45 6.50 -16.72
N GLU A 265 14.68 5.43 -16.61
CA GLU A 265 14.45 4.47 -17.70
C GLU A 265 13.67 5.06 -18.88
N ALA A 266 12.82 6.05 -18.63
CA ALA A 266 12.15 6.83 -19.65
C ALA A 266 13.06 7.85 -20.35
N GLY A 267 14.29 8.07 -19.87
CA GLY A 267 15.21 9.08 -20.38
C GLY A 267 14.79 10.52 -20.02
N LYS A 268 13.98 10.69 -18.97
CA LYS A 268 13.53 12.00 -18.48
C LYS A 268 14.52 12.66 -17.53
N ILE A 269 15.39 11.86 -16.93
CA ILE A 269 16.48 12.28 -16.04
C ILE A 269 17.72 11.43 -16.33
N LYS A 270 18.89 11.90 -15.89
CA LYS A 270 20.18 11.24 -16.11
C LYS A 270 20.39 10.04 -15.18
#